data_AF-A0A7J6QF33-F1
#
_entry.id   AF-A0A7J6QF33-F1
#
_cell.length_a   1.000
_cell.length_b   1.000
_cell.length_c   1.000
_cell.angle_alpha   90.00
_cell.angle_beta   90.00
_cell.angle_gamma   90.00
#
_symmetry.space_group_name_H-M   'P 1'
#
loop_
_entity.id
_entity.type
_entity.pdbx_description
1 polymer ?
#
loop_
_entity_poly.entity_id
_entity_poly.type
_entity_poly.pdbx_seq_one_letter_code
_entity_poly.pdbx_strand_id
1 'polypeptide(L)'
;LNGAALMEPGAAKDALLAAVHGDIESDLTPLGCTGMEDRLQDHVPEAIIRLKAAGIRVCMITGDKLGTAIEIARTCGLIKEDAADWSADGGVDLGSKRAGKQALVVFDFDTPAESCGRLKAAADAL
;
A
#
# COMPACT_ATOMS: atom_id res chain seq x y z
N LEU A 1 -41.08 9.69 15.14
CA LEU A 1 -40.56 10.93 14.53
C LEU A 1 -39.07 10.99 14.79
N ASN A 2 -38.32 10.58 13.77
CA ASN A 2 -36.98 11.00 13.37
C ASN A 2 -35.89 11.03 14.45
N GLY A 3 -35.21 9.89 14.60
CA GLY A 3 -33.82 9.81 15.09
C GLY A 3 -32.80 10.32 14.04
N ALA A 4 -33.13 11.40 13.33
CA ALA A 4 -32.28 12.04 12.32
C ALA A 4 -31.48 13.22 12.90
N ALA A 5 -31.42 13.34 14.22
CA ALA A 5 -30.54 14.28 14.88
C ALA A 5 -29.22 13.56 15.17
N LEU A 6 -28.11 14.21 14.82
CA LEU A 6 -26.70 13.79 14.96
C LEU A 6 -26.05 13.17 13.70
N MET A 7 -26.29 13.72 12.51
CA MET A 7 -25.24 13.73 11.48
C MET A 7 -24.54 15.09 11.52
N GLU A 8 -23.22 15.07 11.70
CA GLU A 8 -22.39 16.27 11.61
C GLU A 8 -22.65 16.97 10.26
N PRO A 9 -22.76 18.31 10.20
CA PRO A 9 -23.15 19.05 9.00
C PRO A 9 -22.34 18.73 7.73
N GLY A 10 -21.08 18.29 7.89
CA GLY A 10 -20.23 17.83 6.78
C GLY A 10 -20.63 16.46 6.24
N ALA A 11 -20.92 15.49 7.12
CA ALA A 11 -21.21 14.12 6.72
C ALA A 11 -22.49 13.99 5.88
N ALA A 12 -23.52 14.80 6.19
CA ALA A 12 -24.76 14.83 5.41
C ALA A 12 -24.54 15.39 4.00
N LYS A 13 -23.66 16.40 3.87
CA LYS A 13 -23.28 16.97 2.57
C LYS A 13 -22.49 15.97 1.74
N ASP A 14 -21.54 15.27 2.34
CA ASP A 14 -20.69 14.30 1.65
C ASP A 14 -21.51 13.11 1.14
N ALA A 15 -22.49 12.65 1.92
CA ALA A 15 -23.42 11.60 1.50
C ALA A 15 -24.29 12.03 0.31
N LEU A 16 -24.78 13.27 0.30
CA LEU A 16 -25.55 13.82 -0.82
C LEU A 16 -24.69 13.97 -2.09
N LEU A 17 -23.45 14.43 -1.94
CA LEU A 17 -22.50 14.52 -3.06
C LEU A 17 -22.19 13.13 -3.63
N ALA A 18 -21.94 12.14 -2.78
CA ALA A 18 -21.70 10.76 -3.21
C ALA A 18 -22.88 10.17 -3.98
N ALA A 19 -24.12 10.43 -3.54
CA ALA A 19 -25.33 9.98 -4.24
C ALA A 19 -25.43 10.60 -5.65
N VAL A 20 -25.24 11.92 -5.76
CA VAL A 20 -25.27 12.62 -7.05
C VAL A 20 -24.14 12.16 -7.97
N HIS A 21 -22.93 11.94 -7.46
CA HIS A 21 -21.82 11.38 -8.24
C HIS A 21 -22.18 9.98 -8.78
N GLY A 22 -22.76 9.10 -7.95
CA GLY A 22 -23.17 7.76 -8.38
C GLY A 22 -24.23 7.79 -9.49
N ASP A 23 -25.19 8.70 -9.40
CA ASP A 23 -26.20 8.88 -10.45
C ASP A 23 -25.57 9.36 -11.78
N ILE A 24 -24.63 10.31 -11.71
CA ILE A 24 -23.95 10.89 -12.89
C ILE A 24 -22.94 9.92 -13.51
N GLU A 25 -22.20 9.16 -12.70
CA GLU A 25 -21.26 8.10 -13.13
C GLU A 25 -21.99 6.80 -13.55
N SER A 26 -23.28 6.95 -13.83
CA SER A 26 -24.25 6.11 -14.54
C SER A 26 -23.86 5.55 -15.91
N ASP A 27 -24.05 4.26 -16.22
CA ASP A 27 -24.14 3.76 -17.61
C ASP A 27 -23.02 4.20 -18.59
N LEU A 28 -21.80 4.37 -18.07
CA LEU A 28 -20.64 4.81 -18.86
C LEU A 28 -20.12 3.68 -19.75
N THR A 29 -19.72 4.03 -20.98
CA THR A 29 -19.01 3.11 -21.88
C THR A 29 -17.50 3.32 -21.76
N PRO A 30 -16.71 2.33 -21.32
CA PRO A 30 -15.25 2.45 -21.29
C PRO A 30 -14.68 2.59 -22.71
N LEU A 31 -13.98 3.68 -22.98
CA LEU A 31 -13.34 3.92 -24.28
C LEU A 31 -11.92 3.35 -24.35
N GLY A 32 -11.26 3.21 -23.19
CA GLY A 32 -9.90 2.73 -23.05
C GLY A 32 -9.36 3.00 -21.65
N CYS A 33 -8.13 2.57 -21.40
CA CYS A 33 -7.40 2.86 -20.17
C CYS A 33 -6.03 3.47 -20.48
N THR A 34 -5.51 4.26 -19.56
CA THR A 34 -4.13 4.74 -19.59
C THR A 34 -3.34 4.01 -18.52
N GLY A 35 -2.21 3.43 -18.90
CA GLY A 35 -1.24 2.85 -17.97
C GLY A 35 -0.09 3.82 -17.75
N MET A 36 0.29 4.03 -16.50
CA MET A 36 1.54 4.71 -16.15
C MET A 36 2.48 3.68 -15.54
N GLU A 37 3.72 3.65 -16.04
CA GLU A 37 4.79 2.86 -15.47
C GLU A 37 5.63 3.78 -14.58
N ASP A 38 5.73 3.46 -13.30
CA ASP A 38 6.68 4.13 -12.40
C ASP A 38 8.03 3.42 -12.50
N ARG A 39 8.94 4.02 -13.26
CA ARG A 39 10.26 3.44 -13.51
C ARG A 39 11.16 3.70 -12.32
N LEU A 40 11.78 2.63 -11.84
CA LEU A 40 12.86 2.74 -10.88
C LEU A 40 14.04 3.53 -11.47
N GLN A 41 14.79 4.18 -10.59
CA GLN A 41 16.07 4.76 -10.96
C GLN A 41 17.05 3.67 -11.38
N ASP A 42 17.99 4.05 -12.23
CA ASP A 42 19.08 3.17 -12.65
C ASP A 42 19.81 2.61 -11.43
N HIS A 43 20.16 1.32 -11.52
CA HIS A 43 20.94 0.60 -10.51
C HIS A 43 20.27 0.32 -9.16
N VAL A 44 19.00 0.70 -8.97
CA VAL A 44 18.26 0.39 -7.73
C VAL A 44 18.21 -1.13 -7.45
N PRO A 45 17.84 -1.98 -8.42
CA PRO A 45 17.82 -3.43 -8.19
C PRO A 45 19.19 -3.99 -7.82
N GLU A 46 20.25 -3.55 -8.49
CA GLU A 46 21.63 -4.00 -8.23
C GLU A 46 22.11 -3.56 -6.84
N ALA A 47 21.75 -2.35 -6.41
CA ALA A 47 22.05 -1.86 -5.07
C ALA A 47 21.36 -2.71 -4.00
N ILE A 48 20.07 -3.01 -4.17
CA ILE A 48 19.31 -3.87 -3.24
C ILE A 48 19.93 -5.26 -3.15
N ILE A 49 20.33 -5.86 -4.28
CA ILE A 49 21.01 -7.16 -4.30
C ILE A 49 22.33 -7.10 -3.50
N ARG A 50 23.13 -6.04 -3.67
CA ARG A 50 24.41 -5.87 -2.95
C ARG A 50 24.19 -5.68 -1.45
N LEU A 51 23.20 -4.87 -1.06
CA LEU A 51 22.83 -4.69 0.35
C LEU A 51 22.42 -6.02 0.98
N LYS A 52 21.58 -6.80 0.29
CA LYS A 52 21.16 -8.13 0.73
C LYS A 52 22.33 -9.11 0.85
N ALA A 53 23.25 -9.10 -0.13
CA ALA A 53 24.46 -9.94 -0.10
C ALA A 53 25.41 -9.56 1.05
N ALA A 54 25.43 -8.28 1.46
CA ALA A 54 26.17 -7.79 2.61
C ALA A 54 25.48 -8.09 3.97
N GLY A 55 24.32 -8.76 3.96
CA GLY A 55 23.53 -9.04 5.17
C GLY A 55 22.76 -7.84 5.70
N ILE A 56 22.64 -6.76 4.92
CA ILE A 56 21.85 -5.58 5.28
C ILE A 56 20.38 -5.86 4.98
N ARG A 57 19.53 -5.63 5.98
CA ARG A 57 18.08 -5.73 5.83
C ARG A 57 17.54 -4.47 5.19
N VAL A 58 16.79 -4.63 4.11
CA VAL A 58 16.17 -3.53 3.38
C VAL A 58 14.67 -3.53 3.69
N CYS A 59 14.12 -2.34 3.96
CA CYS A 59 12.69 -2.12 4.10
C CYS A 59 12.24 -1.01 3.16
N MET A 60 11.01 -1.13 2.64
CA MET A 60 10.37 -0.08 1.85
C MET A 60 9.24 0.53 2.67
N ILE A 61 9.22 1.86 2.71
CA ILE A 61 8.21 2.67 3.38
C ILE A 61 7.61 3.60 2.32
N THR A 62 6.31 3.53 2.09
CA THR A 62 5.62 4.37 1.11
C THR A 62 4.23 4.79 1.60
N GLY A 63 3.75 5.95 1.16
CA GLY A 63 2.36 6.40 1.35
C GLY A 63 1.50 6.24 0.10
N ASP A 64 1.96 5.46 -0.87
CA ASP A 64 1.21 5.11 -2.07
C ASP A 64 0.20 3.99 -1.79
N LYS A 65 -0.68 3.71 -2.73
CA LYS A 65 -1.62 2.59 -2.66
C LYS A 65 -0.86 1.27 -2.58
N LEU A 66 -1.46 0.32 -1.83
CA LEU A 66 -0.90 -1.02 -1.64
C LEU A 66 -0.52 -1.70 -2.98
N GLY A 67 -1.39 -1.62 -3.98
CA GLY A 67 -1.13 -2.22 -5.30
C GLY A 67 0.16 -1.69 -5.95
N THR A 68 0.37 -0.37 -5.93
CA THR A 68 1.59 0.26 -6.47
C THR A 68 2.83 -0.12 -5.66
N ALA A 69 2.72 -0.10 -4.33
CA ALA A 69 3.82 -0.47 -3.43
C ALA A 69 4.32 -1.90 -3.68
N ILE A 70 3.39 -2.83 -3.92
CA ILE A 70 3.72 -4.23 -4.25
C ILE A 70 4.47 -4.31 -5.57
N GLU A 71 3.99 -3.61 -6.59
CA GLU A 71 4.62 -3.63 -7.91
C GLU A 71 6.05 -3.10 -7.85
N ILE A 72 6.25 -1.93 -7.23
CA ILE A 72 7.59 -1.35 -7.05
C ILE A 72 8.50 -2.30 -6.24
N ALA A 73 7.98 -2.93 -5.18
CA ALA A 73 8.75 -3.88 -4.37
C ALA A 73 9.18 -5.13 -5.17
N ARG A 74 8.36 -5.59 -6.13
CA ARG A 74 8.72 -6.68 -7.07
C ARG A 74 9.78 -6.22 -8.05
N THR A 75 9.55 -5.08 -8.71
CA THR A 75 10.47 -4.54 -9.73
C THR A 75 11.88 -4.30 -9.16
N CYS A 76 11.99 -3.88 -7.89
CA CYS A 76 13.28 -3.63 -7.25
C CYS A 76 13.93 -4.89 -6.61
N GLY A 77 13.28 -6.05 -6.68
CA GLY A 77 13.81 -7.31 -6.13
C GLY A 77 13.81 -7.40 -4.60
N LEU A 78 13.02 -6.55 -3.94
CA LEU A 78 12.80 -6.58 -2.50
C LEU A 78 11.99 -7.83 -2.13
N ILE A 79 10.94 -8.14 -2.90
CA ILE A 79 10.09 -9.30 -2.70
C ILE A 79 10.13 -10.24 -3.91
N LYS A 80 9.90 -11.53 -3.70
CA LYS A 80 9.81 -12.51 -4.79
C LYS A 80 8.43 -12.45 -5.44
N GLU A 81 8.37 -12.75 -6.74
CA GLU A 81 7.12 -12.78 -7.52
C GLU A 81 6.06 -13.71 -6.91
N ASP A 82 6.50 -14.85 -6.35
CA ASP A 82 5.64 -15.91 -5.78
C ASP A 82 5.39 -15.79 -4.26
N ALA A 83 5.76 -14.68 -3.62
CA ALA A 83 5.46 -14.47 -2.21
C ALA A 83 3.94 -14.21 -2.07
N ALA A 84 3.17 -15.29 -1.92
CA ALA A 84 1.70 -15.30 -2.01
C ALA A 84 0.97 -15.24 -0.66
N ASP A 85 1.63 -14.91 0.44
CA ASP A 85 0.98 -14.69 1.73
C ASP A 85 0.90 -13.18 2.03
N TRP A 86 -0.14 -12.54 1.48
CA TRP A 86 -0.48 -11.15 1.76
C TRP A 86 -1.63 -11.13 2.76
N SER A 87 -1.38 -10.65 3.97
CA SER A 87 -2.45 -10.42 4.93
C SER A 87 -2.99 -8.99 4.75
N ALA A 88 -4.34 -8.87 4.70
CA ALA A 88 -5.06 -7.65 4.33
C ALA A 88 -4.92 -6.48 5.34
N ASP A 89 -4.21 -6.72 6.43
CA ASP A 89 -3.91 -5.82 7.54
C ASP A 89 -2.65 -4.96 7.32
N GLY A 90 -2.03 -5.04 6.13
CA GLY A 90 -0.99 -4.10 5.67
C GLY A 90 0.40 -4.31 6.26
N GLY A 91 0.61 -5.42 7.00
CA GLY A 91 1.91 -5.91 7.40
C GLY A 91 2.27 -7.15 6.59
N VAL A 92 3.45 -7.17 5.96
CA VAL A 92 3.87 -8.31 5.12
C VAL A 92 4.91 -9.14 5.87
N ASP A 93 4.58 -10.39 6.22
CA ASP A 93 5.57 -11.41 6.58
C ASP A 93 5.95 -12.20 5.32
N LEU A 94 7.17 -11.96 4.80
CA LEU A 94 7.59 -12.49 3.51
C LEU A 94 8.13 -13.94 3.54
N GLY A 95 8.32 -14.57 4.72
CA GLY A 95 8.96 -15.91 4.84
C GLY A 95 10.39 -15.98 4.23
N SER A 96 11.34 -16.86 4.56
CA SER A 96 11.41 -18.07 5.37
C SER A 96 12.80 -18.17 6.04
N LYS A 97 12.80 -18.28 7.37
CA LYS A 97 13.69 -19.05 8.28
C LYS A 97 15.24 -19.08 8.15
N ARG A 98 15.92 -18.55 7.12
CA ARG A 98 17.40 -18.65 7.03
C ARG A 98 18.16 -17.45 6.45
N ALA A 99 17.48 -16.51 5.80
CA ALA A 99 18.05 -15.21 5.42
C ALA A 99 17.10 -14.15 5.97
N GLY A 100 17.62 -13.11 6.63
CA GLY A 100 16.85 -12.17 7.46
C GLY A 100 15.53 -11.68 6.83
N LYS A 101 14.55 -11.39 7.69
CA LYS A 101 13.24 -10.88 7.29
C LYS A 101 13.42 -9.59 6.48
N GLN A 102 12.59 -9.39 5.46
CA GLN A 102 12.42 -8.14 4.72
C GLN A 102 11.02 -7.59 5.06
N ALA A 103 10.82 -6.28 4.92
CA ALA A 103 9.54 -5.66 5.23
C ALA A 103 9.14 -4.63 4.17
N LEU A 104 7.85 -4.62 3.83
CA LEU A 104 7.17 -3.57 3.09
C LEU A 104 6.14 -2.94 4.04
N VAL A 105 6.20 -1.62 4.21
CA VAL A 105 5.28 -0.86 5.05
C VAL A 105 4.61 0.19 4.18
N VAL A 106 3.29 0.11 4.10
CA VAL A 106 2.45 1.09 3.40
C VAL A 106 1.71 1.94 4.44
N PHE A 107 1.87 3.25 4.33
CA PHE A 107 1.20 4.24 5.16
C PHE A 107 -0.15 4.56 4.56
N ASP A 108 -1.19 4.29 5.34
CA ASP A 108 -2.50 4.89 5.12
C ASP A 108 -2.56 6.20 5.91
N PHE A 109 -2.81 7.31 5.19
CA PHE A 109 -2.98 8.63 5.80
C PHE A 109 -4.36 8.80 6.45
N ASP A 110 -5.34 7.97 6.10
CA ASP A 110 -6.66 7.97 6.73
C ASP A 110 -6.60 7.33 8.13
N THR A 111 -5.65 6.42 8.37
CA THR A 111 -5.42 5.77 9.68
C THR A 111 -3.97 5.88 10.19
N PRO A 112 -3.48 7.09 10.53
CA PRO A 112 -2.07 7.31 10.89
C PRO A 112 -1.55 6.48 12.07
N ALA A 113 -2.43 6.18 13.05
CA ALA A 113 -2.07 5.41 14.23
C ALA A 113 -1.74 3.95 13.89
N GLU A 114 -2.48 3.34 12.96
CA GLU A 114 -2.21 1.97 12.49
C GLU A 114 -0.89 1.92 11.73
N SER A 115 -0.66 2.90 10.85
CA SER A 115 0.57 3.02 10.07
C SER A 115 1.82 3.13 10.96
N CYS A 116 1.75 3.89 12.06
CA CYS A 116 2.83 3.98 13.05
C CYS A 116 3.07 2.64 13.78
N GLY A 117 2.00 1.92 14.13
CA GLY A 117 2.07 0.58 14.69
C GLY A 117 2.76 -0.42 13.75
N ARG A 118 2.43 -0.38 12.46
CA ARG A 118 3.05 -1.21 11.41
C ARG A 118 4.53 -0.92 11.26
N LEU A 119 4.94 0.35 11.28
CA LEU A 119 6.35 0.74 11.24
C LEU A 119 7.13 0.15 12.41
N LYS A 120 6.57 0.24 13.63
CA LYS A 120 7.19 -0.32 14.83
C LYS A 120 7.32 -1.84 14.75
N ALA A 121 6.26 -2.53 14.34
CA ALA A 121 6.27 -3.98 14.18
C ALA A 121 7.29 -4.44 13.12
N ALA A 122 7.39 -3.72 11.99
CA ALA A 122 8.40 -3.98 10.98
C ALA A 122 9.81 -3.76 11.52
N ALA A 123 10.06 -2.67 12.25
CA ALA A 123 11.35 -2.41 12.89
C ALA A 123 11.75 -3.51 13.89
N ASP A 124 10.80 -4.00 14.69
CA ASP A 124 11.03 -5.08 15.66
C ASP A 124 11.24 -6.44 14.98
N ALA A 125 10.68 -6.64 13.78
CA ALA A 125 10.78 -7.88 13.01
C ALA A 125 12.04 -7.99 12.14
N LEU A 126 12.67 -6.86 11.79
CA LEU A 126 13.90 -6.80 11.00
C LEU A 126 15.12 -7.03 11.88
#